data_AF-A0A7S2IY76-F1
#
_entry.id   AF-A0A7S2IY76-F1
#
_cell.length_a   1.000
_cell.length_b   1.000
_cell.length_c   1.000
_cell.angle_alpha   90.00
_cell.angle_beta   90.00
_cell.angle_gamma   90.00
#
_symmetry.space_group_name_H-M   'P 1'
#
loop_
_entity.id
_entity.type
_entity.pdbx_description
1 polymer ?
#
loop_
_entity_poly.entity_id
_entity_poly.type
_entity_poly.pdbx_seq_one_letter_code
_entity_poly.pdbx_strand_id
1 'polypeptide(L)'
;QMDRFANPADEDGRSGEGLSYFVNHPRARKAKLLVEHVLCLRLYTTAAFKSLNDPLRGRGAYADKPHPFPVTIMYLTDGIKRLRAVSADEADGAIQYDLWRGMRNVELPQAFRERGGTELAPMSTSFDIKVALAYSDRAEMRLIFKIVTYGFIDRGADLTFLSAFPHEAEVLYPPLTYLLPTGREDHLAVANGVDYTIIEVEPRFA
;
A
#
# COMPACT_ATOMS: atom_id res chain seq x y z
N GLN A 1 22.40 23.07 -5.87
CA GLN A 1 21.68 22.41 -6.98
C GLN A 1 20.54 21.64 -6.32
N MET A 2 19.28 22.08 -6.46
CA MET A 2 18.15 21.33 -5.90
C MET A 2 18.18 19.93 -6.51
N ASP A 3 18.10 18.91 -5.65
CA ASP A 3 18.09 17.52 -6.06
C ASP A 3 16.92 17.31 -7.04
N ARG A 4 17.21 16.83 -8.24
CA ARG A 4 16.19 16.65 -9.31
C ARG A 4 15.10 15.65 -8.90
N PHE A 5 15.34 14.89 -7.84
CA PHE A 5 14.40 13.92 -7.27
C PHE A 5 13.58 14.48 -6.10
N ALA A 6 13.82 15.71 -5.64
CA ALA A 6 13.05 16.32 -4.55
C ALA A 6 11.68 16.81 -5.06
N ASN A 7 10.61 16.27 -4.51
CA ASN A 7 9.25 16.77 -4.71
C ASN A 7 8.87 17.65 -3.49
N PRO A 8 8.43 18.90 -3.68
CA PRO A 8 8.00 19.76 -2.58
C PRO A 8 6.89 19.14 -1.71
N ALA A 9 6.08 18.23 -2.25
CA ALA A 9 5.08 17.49 -1.48
C ALA A 9 5.69 16.51 -0.45
N ASP A 10 6.97 16.17 -0.58
CA ASP A 10 7.71 15.35 0.39
C ASP A 10 8.32 16.16 1.53
N GLU A 11 8.26 17.49 1.49
CA GLU A 11 8.73 18.34 2.58
C GLU A 11 7.76 18.26 3.78
N ASP A 12 8.13 17.46 4.77
CA ASP A 12 7.36 17.30 6.01
C ASP A 12 8.21 17.49 7.27
N GLY A 13 9.35 18.17 7.12
CA GLY A 13 10.28 18.45 8.22
C GLY A 13 11.24 17.32 8.58
N ARG A 14 11.21 16.18 7.87
CA ARG A 14 12.11 15.03 8.10
C ARG A 14 13.31 14.99 7.13
N SER A 15 13.49 16.03 6.31
CA SER A 15 14.60 16.11 5.36
C SER A 15 15.95 16.11 6.09
N GLY A 16 16.88 15.26 5.65
CA GLY A 16 18.18 15.09 6.29
C GLY A 16 18.20 14.14 7.50
N GLU A 17 17.05 13.63 7.93
CA GLU A 17 16.98 12.67 9.04
C GLU A 17 17.50 11.29 8.64
N GLY A 18 18.25 10.68 9.56
CA GLY A 18 18.78 9.32 9.40
C GLY A 18 17.76 8.24 9.74
N LEU A 19 18.11 6.97 9.51
CA LEU A 19 17.24 5.83 9.84
C LEU A 19 16.87 5.79 11.35
N SER A 20 17.77 6.24 12.22
CA SER A 20 17.55 6.32 13.68
C SER A 20 16.36 7.20 14.06
N TYR A 21 16.07 8.26 13.29
CA TYR A 21 14.89 9.09 13.50
C TYR A 21 13.60 8.26 13.43
N PHE A 22 13.45 7.48 12.35
CA PHE A 22 12.28 6.63 12.11
C PHE A 22 12.20 5.46 13.09
N VAL A 23 13.33 4.88 13.49
CA VAL A 23 13.42 3.83 14.52
C VAL A 23 12.95 4.34 15.88
N ASN A 24 13.26 5.60 16.21
CA ASN A 24 12.89 6.22 17.48
C ASN A 24 11.48 6.83 17.46
N HIS A 25 10.78 6.82 16.33
CA HIS A 25 9.41 7.33 16.24
C HIS A 25 8.48 6.58 17.20
N PRO A 26 7.56 7.26 17.92
CA PRO A 26 6.68 6.63 18.91
C PRO A 26 5.92 5.40 18.39
N ARG A 27 5.42 5.44 17.15
CA ARG A 27 4.73 4.29 16.52
C ARG A 27 5.67 3.10 16.30
N ALA A 28 6.91 3.33 15.83
CA ALA A 28 7.89 2.26 15.67
C ALA A 28 8.28 1.64 17.01
N ARG A 29 8.46 2.46 18.06
CA ARG A 29 8.76 1.99 19.41
C ARG A 29 7.60 1.21 20.03
N LYS A 30 6.37 1.71 19.88
CA LYS A 30 5.15 1.02 20.34
C LYS A 30 4.98 -0.34 19.67
N ALA A 31 5.17 -0.40 18.35
CA ALA A 31 5.15 -1.64 17.56
C ALA A 31 6.37 -2.54 17.78
N LYS A 32 7.35 -2.11 18.60
CA LYS A 32 8.62 -2.83 18.83
C LYS A 32 9.31 -3.20 17.51
N LEU A 33 9.36 -2.25 16.58
CA LEU A 33 10.05 -2.42 15.31
C LEU A 33 11.57 -2.48 15.55
N LEU A 34 12.22 -3.44 14.90
CA LEU A 34 13.67 -3.48 14.77
C LEU A 34 14.12 -2.49 13.69
N VAL A 35 15.43 -2.22 13.64
CA VAL A 35 16.00 -1.38 12.58
C VAL A 35 15.75 -1.97 11.19
N GLU A 36 15.75 -3.30 11.08
CA GLU A 36 15.49 -4.06 9.85
C GLU A 36 14.04 -3.88 9.39
N HIS A 37 13.06 -3.85 10.30
CA HIS A 37 11.66 -3.58 9.96
C HIS A 37 11.53 -2.19 9.35
N VAL A 38 12.06 -1.17 10.03
CA VAL A 38 11.99 0.22 9.57
C VAL A 38 12.68 0.39 8.22
N LEU A 39 13.86 -0.21 8.06
CA LEU A 39 14.58 -0.22 6.79
C LEU A 39 13.74 -0.85 5.67
N CYS A 40 13.19 -2.05 5.88
CA CYS A 40 12.43 -2.76 4.85
C CYS A 40 11.13 -2.04 4.49
N LEU A 41 10.39 -1.54 5.49
CA LEU A 41 9.15 -0.77 5.27
C LEU A 41 9.42 0.52 4.50
N ARG A 42 10.44 1.29 4.90
CA ARG A 42 10.80 2.54 4.22
C ARG A 42 11.39 2.29 2.83
N LEU A 43 12.19 1.24 2.66
CA LEU A 43 12.70 0.84 1.34
C LEU A 43 11.54 0.47 0.42
N TYR A 44 10.54 -0.24 0.93
CA TYR A 44 9.37 -0.65 0.18
C TYR A 44 8.59 0.54 -0.40
N THR A 45 8.46 1.66 0.33
CA THR A 45 7.75 2.84 -0.20
C THR A 45 8.50 3.54 -1.36
N THR A 46 9.73 3.12 -1.69
CA THR A 46 10.49 3.67 -2.82
C THR A 46 10.21 2.90 -4.11
N ALA A 47 10.86 3.27 -5.23
CA ALA A 47 10.81 2.49 -6.47
C ALA A 47 11.23 1.00 -6.32
N ALA A 48 11.85 0.61 -5.20
CA ALA A 48 12.20 -0.77 -4.88
C ALA A 48 10.97 -1.70 -4.75
N PHE A 49 9.75 -1.18 -4.51
CA PHE A 49 8.54 -2.01 -4.40
C PHE A 49 8.36 -2.96 -5.59
N LYS A 50 8.77 -2.55 -6.80
CA LYS A 50 8.67 -3.38 -8.02
C LYS A 50 9.51 -4.65 -7.88
N SER A 51 10.78 -4.48 -7.50
CA SER A 51 11.73 -5.58 -7.29
C SER A 51 11.34 -6.51 -6.13
N LEU A 52 10.51 -6.04 -5.20
CA LEU A 52 9.98 -6.82 -4.08
C LEU A 52 8.65 -7.52 -4.43
N ASN A 53 7.79 -6.90 -5.23
CA ASN A 53 6.46 -7.44 -5.54
C ASN A 53 6.46 -8.39 -6.72
N ASP A 54 7.21 -8.08 -7.78
CA ASP A 54 7.16 -8.84 -9.02
C ASP A 54 7.59 -10.31 -8.84
N PRO A 55 8.60 -10.64 -8.02
CA PRO A 55 8.93 -12.04 -7.77
C PRO A 55 7.87 -12.78 -6.96
N LEU A 56 7.17 -12.12 -6.01
CA LEU A 56 6.07 -12.73 -5.26
C LEU A 56 4.85 -13.03 -6.14
N ARG A 57 4.63 -12.23 -7.18
CA ARG A 57 3.57 -12.46 -8.17
C ARG A 57 3.87 -13.63 -9.11
N GLY A 58 5.13 -14.09 -9.15
CA GLY A 58 5.53 -15.30 -9.89
C GLY A 58 5.32 -15.21 -11.41
N ARG A 59 5.33 -14.00 -11.99
CA ARG A 59 5.09 -13.80 -13.43
C ARG A 59 6.39 -13.63 -14.21
N GLY A 60 6.38 -14.07 -15.47
CA GLY A 60 7.45 -13.83 -16.43
C GLY A 60 8.81 -14.36 -15.95
N ALA A 61 9.81 -13.49 -15.86
CA ALA A 61 11.18 -13.86 -15.52
C ALA A 61 11.36 -14.47 -14.12
N TYR A 62 10.35 -14.35 -13.25
CA TYR A 62 10.37 -14.85 -11.86
C TYR A 62 9.56 -16.14 -11.65
N ALA A 63 8.90 -16.66 -12.68
CA ALA A 63 8.16 -17.91 -12.57
C ALA A 63 9.09 -19.05 -12.09
N ASP A 64 8.61 -19.81 -11.10
CA ASP A 64 9.29 -20.97 -10.50
C ASP A 64 10.69 -20.70 -9.91
N LYS A 65 10.99 -19.44 -9.56
CA LYS A 65 12.27 -19.06 -8.95
C LYS A 65 12.12 -18.67 -7.48
N PRO A 66 13.14 -18.94 -6.64
CA PRO A 66 13.19 -18.38 -5.30
C PRO A 66 13.15 -16.85 -5.33
N HIS A 67 12.48 -16.26 -4.34
CA HIS A 67 12.45 -14.81 -4.19
C HIS A 67 13.89 -14.29 -3.99
N PRO A 68 14.34 -13.24 -4.72
CA PRO A 68 15.71 -12.74 -4.62
C PRO A 68 16.03 -12.04 -3.28
N PHE A 69 15.01 -11.53 -2.59
CA PHE A 69 15.14 -10.81 -1.31
C PHE A 69 14.27 -11.43 -0.20
N PRO A 70 14.44 -12.73 0.14
CA PRO A 70 13.51 -13.43 1.03
C PRO A 70 13.53 -12.87 2.46
N VAL A 71 14.70 -12.48 2.96
CA VAL A 71 14.87 -11.86 4.28
C VAL A 71 14.21 -10.48 4.34
N THR A 72 14.29 -9.70 3.26
CA THR A 72 13.62 -8.40 3.17
C THR A 72 12.10 -8.55 3.22
N ILE A 73 11.53 -9.51 2.48
CA ILE A 73 10.09 -9.80 2.52
C ILE A 73 9.65 -10.29 3.90
N MET A 74 10.47 -11.10 4.56
CA MET A 74 10.21 -11.57 5.92
C MET A 74 10.09 -10.39 6.90
N TYR A 75 11.08 -9.49 6.94
CA TYR A 75 11.05 -8.33 7.83
C TYR A 75 9.99 -7.31 7.46
N LEU A 76 9.70 -7.14 6.16
CA LEU A 76 8.60 -6.31 5.69
C LEU A 76 7.26 -6.84 6.22
N THR A 77 7.02 -8.15 6.06
CA THR A 77 5.77 -8.80 6.50
C THR A 77 5.62 -8.77 8.02
N ASP A 78 6.70 -9.05 8.78
CA ASP A 78 6.67 -8.96 10.24
C ASP A 78 6.44 -7.51 10.71
N GLY A 79 7.07 -6.53 10.06
CA GLY A 79 6.87 -5.11 10.33
C GLY A 79 5.43 -4.65 10.13
N ILE A 80 4.78 -5.05 9.03
CA ILE A 80 3.36 -4.77 8.77
C ILE A 80 2.48 -5.34 9.89
N LYS A 81 2.70 -6.61 10.28
CA LYS A 81 1.92 -7.26 11.34
C LYS A 81 2.05 -6.55 12.68
N ARG A 82 3.27 -6.14 13.05
CA ARG A 82 3.54 -5.41 14.30
C ARG A 82 2.88 -4.03 14.34
N LEU A 83 2.94 -3.29 13.24
CA LEU A 83 2.28 -1.98 13.15
C LEU A 83 0.77 -2.13 13.31
N ARG A 84 0.14 -3.08 12.61
CA ARG A 84 -1.29 -3.36 12.75
C ARG A 84 -1.71 -3.75 14.17
N ALA A 85 -0.89 -4.55 14.86
CA ALA A 85 -1.19 -5.00 16.22
C ALA A 85 -1.30 -3.85 17.23
N VAL A 86 -0.63 -2.72 16.98
CA VAL A 86 -0.67 -1.55 17.88
C VAL A 86 -1.62 -0.45 17.42
N SER A 87 -2.18 -0.55 16.21
CA SER A 87 -3.24 0.35 15.72
C SER A 87 -4.57 0.17 16.45
N ALA A 88 -4.76 -0.94 17.17
CA ALA A 88 -5.88 -1.13 18.10
C ALA A 88 -5.92 -0.05 19.19
N ASP A 89 -4.74 0.39 19.63
CA ASP A 89 -4.55 1.34 20.72
C ASP A 89 -4.44 2.80 20.20
N GLU A 90 -4.73 3.05 18.92
CA GLU A 90 -4.74 4.38 18.32
C GLU A 90 -6.16 4.96 18.38
N ALA A 91 -6.28 6.28 18.51
CA ALA A 91 -7.56 6.96 18.74
C ALA A 91 -8.59 6.72 17.62
N ASP A 92 -8.10 6.39 16.42
CA ASP A 92 -8.85 6.13 15.21
C ASP A 92 -8.96 4.63 14.86
N GLY A 93 -8.54 3.75 15.78
CA GLY A 93 -8.56 2.30 15.57
C GLY A 93 -9.96 1.74 15.30
N ALA A 94 -11.01 2.34 15.84
CA ALA A 94 -12.40 1.93 15.60
C ALA A 94 -13.08 2.73 14.47
N ILE A 95 -12.41 3.74 13.89
CA ILE A 95 -12.98 4.58 12.84
C ILE A 95 -12.94 3.82 11.52
N GLN A 96 -14.03 3.83 10.77
CA GLN A 96 -14.07 3.32 9.40
C GLN A 96 -13.40 4.29 8.43
N TYR A 97 -12.54 3.76 7.55
CA TYR A 97 -11.95 4.50 6.45
C TYR A 97 -12.06 3.71 5.14
N ASP A 98 -12.24 4.44 4.05
CA ASP A 98 -12.06 3.91 2.70
C ASP A 98 -10.60 4.14 2.27
N LEU A 99 -9.94 3.10 1.76
CA LEU A 99 -8.61 3.20 1.19
C LEU A 99 -8.69 3.02 -0.33
N TRP A 100 -7.77 3.63 -1.03
CA TRP A 100 -7.81 3.74 -2.49
C TRP A 100 -6.57 3.13 -3.12
N ARG A 101 -6.75 2.35 -4.19
CA ARG A 101 -5.66 1.77 -4.97
C ARG A 101 -5.91 1.90 -6.45
N GLY A 102 -5.04 2.61 -7.14
CA GLY A 102 -5.07 2.74 -8.60
C GLY A 102 -4.39 1.56 -9.28
N MET A 103 -5.03 1.03 -10.32
CA MET A 103 -4.53 -0.06 -11.15
C MET A 103 -4.47 0.41 -12.61
N ARG A 104 -3.30 0.25 -13.23
CA ARG A 104 -3.06 0.62 -14.64
C ARG A 104 -3.32 -0.55 -15.56
N ASN A 105 -4.12 -0.35 -16.60
CA ASN A 105 -4.29 -1.33 -17.69
C ASN A 105 -4.69 -2.72 -17.19
N VAL A 106 -5.57 -2.77 -16.17
CA VAL A 106 -6.12 -4.02 -15.64
C VAL A 106 -7.57 -4.15 -16.09
N GLU A 107 -7.83 -5.21 -16.83
CA GLU A 107 -9.19 -5.72 -17.03
C GLU A 107 -9.49 -6.74 -15.92
N LEU A 108 -10.61 -6.57 -15.22
CA LEU A 108 -10.99 -7.50 -14.16
C LEU A 108 -11.72 -8.70 -14.74
N PRO A 109 -11.19 -9.92 -14.58
CA PRO A 109 -11.88 -11.13 -15.01
C PRO A 109 -13.23 -11.27 -14.29
N GLN A 110 -14.23 -11.81 -14.98
CA GLN A 110 -15.52 -12.13 -14.37
C GLN A 110 -15.37 -12.99 -13.11
N ALA A 111 -14.41 -13.93 -13.11
CA ALA A 111 -14.09 -14.74 -11.94
C ALA A 111 -13.70 -13.91 -10.71
N PHE A 112 -13.03 -12.77 -10.88
CA PHE A 112 -12.75 -11.85 -9.77
C PHE A 112 -14.05 -11.23 -9.25
N ARG A 113 -14.93 -10.77 -10.14
CA ARG A 113 -16.22 -10.16 -9.75
C ARG A 113 -17.10 -11.13 -8.96
N GLU A 114 -17.05 -12.41 -9.28
CA GLU A 114 -17.82 -13.47 -8.61
C GLU A 114 -17.17 -13.98 -7.32
N ARG A 115 -15.83 -14.06 -7.28
CA ARG A 115 -15.09 -14.87 -6.29
C ARG A 115 -13.87 -14.18 -5.70
N GLY A 116 -13.69 -12.90 -5.96
CA GLY A 116 -12.52 -12.15 -5.55
C GLY A 116 -11.19 -12.69 -6.08
N GLY A 117 -10.11 -12.28 -5.43
CA GLY A 117 -8.76 -12.70 -5.79
C GLY A 117 -7.73 -12.31 -4.74
N THR A 118 -6.60 -13.01 -4.77
CA THR A 118 -5.49 -12.79 -3.84
C THR A 118 -4.40 -11.97 -4.50
N GLU A 119 -4.00 -10.85 -3.89
CA GLU A 119 -2.74 -10.18 -4.22
C GLU A 119 -1.61 -10.91 -3.49
N LEU A 120 -0.67 -11.46 -4.27
CA LEU A 120 0.41 -12.29 -3.75
C LEU A 120 1.52 -11.46 -3.10
N ALA A 121 1.67 -10.21 -3.52
CA ALA A 121 2.64 -9.27 -2.97
C ALA A 121 2.03 -8.40 -1.86
N PRO A 122 2.83 -7.63 -1.10
CA PRO A 122 2.29 -6.53 -0.32
C PRO A 122 1.46 -5.58 -1.21
N MET A 123 0.35 -5.09 -0.69
CA MET A 123 -0.62 -4.30 -1.45
C MET A 123 -0.73 -2.89 -0.88
N SER A 124 -0.12 -1.93 -1.57
CA SER A 124 -0.21 -0.51 -1.20
C SER A 124 -1.58 0.07 -1.53
N THR A 125 -2.09 0.84 -0.58
CA THR A 125 -3.32 1.64 -0.71
C THR A 125 -3.07 3.02 -0.11
N SER A 126 -3.96 3.99 -0.32
CA SER A 126 -3.83 5.33 0.24
C SER A 126 -5.12 5.79 0.90
N PHE A 127 -5.02 6.61 1.95
CA PHE A 127 -6.16 7.36 2.46
C PHE A 127 -6.65 8.46 1.50
N ASP A 128 -5.80 8.93 0.58
CA ASP A 128 -6.14 9.97 -0.39
C ASP A 128 -6.44 9.37 -1.76
N ILE A 129 -7.70 9.48 -2.20
CA ILE A 129 -8.13 9.05 -3.53
C ILE A 129 -7.31 9.71 -4.65
N LYS A 130 -6.83 10.93 -4.47
CA LYS A 130 -6.02 11.64 -5.48
C LYS A 130 -4.72 10.90 -5.79
N VAL A 131 -4.13 10.22 -4.81
CA VAL A 131 -2.93 9.39 -5.01
C VAL A 131 -3.27 8.21 -5.92
N ALA A 132 -4.39 7.52 -5.69
CA ALA A 132 -4.84 6.42 -6.54
C ALA A 132 -5.20 6.85 -7.97
N LEU A 133 -5.83 8.03 -8.12
CA LEU A 133 -6.13 8.62 -9.43
C LEU A 133 -4.83 8.98 -10.17
N ALA A 134 -3.90 9.70 -9.53
CA ALA A 134 -2.60 10.04 -10.10
C ALA A 134 -1.78 8.78 -10.44
N TYR A 135 -1.95 7.69 -9.69
CA TYR A 135 -1.31 6.42 -10.01
C TYR A 135 -1.84 5.83 -11.32
N SER A 136 -3.04 6.12 -11.79
CA SER A 136 -3.61 5.49 -13.01
C SER A 136 -4.01 6.47 -14.13
N ASP A 137 -3.77 7.76 -13.96
CA ASP A 137 -4.18 8.85 -14.86
C ASP A 137 -3.75 8.66 -16.33
N ARG A 138 -2.54 8.15 -16.57
CA ARG A 138 -1.95 7.93 -17.91
C ARG A 138 -2.21 6.54 -18.49
N ALA A 139 -2.99 5.69 -17.82
CA ALA A 139 -3.33 4.37 -18.32
C ALA A 139 -4.51 4.43 -19.31
N GLU A 140 -4.61 3.47 -20.22
CA GLU A 140 -5.77 3.35 -21.11
C GLU A 140 -6.99 2.86 -20.34
N MET A 141 -6.80 1.80 -19.54
CA MET A 141 -7.80 1.34 -18.57
C MET A 141 -7.41 1.80 -17.17
N ARG A 142 -8.38 2.44 -16.49
CA ARG A 142 -8.18 3.07 -15.19
C ARG A 142 -9.16 2.48 -14.20
N LEU A 143 -8.65 1.55 -13.40
CA LEU A 143 -9.40 0.89 -12.35
C LEU A 143 -8.94 1.42 -10.99
N ILE A 144 -9.89 1.77 -10.15
CA ILE A 144 -9.66 2.07 -8.74
C ILE A 144 -10.32 0.98 -7.90
N PHE A 145 -9.56 0.36 -7.01
CA PHE A 145 -10.15 -0.35 -5.90
C PHE A 145 -10.44 0.62 -4.76
N LYS A 146 -11.69 0.58 -4.28
CA LYS A 146 -12.11 1.18 -3.02
C LYS A 146 -12.13 0.07 -1.97
N ILE A 147 -11.16 0.05 -1.09
CA ILE A 147 -11.03 -0.93 -0.02
C ILE A 147 -11.77 -0.39 1.20
N VAL A 148 -12.88 -1.02 1.57
CA VAL A 148 -13.66 -0.62 2.75
C VAL A 148 -13.04 -1.27 3.99
N THR A 149 -12.76 -0.47 5.01
CA THR A 149 -12.29 -0.94 6.32
C THR A 149 -13.25 -0.53 7.42
N TYR A 150 -13.62 -1.45 8.31
CA TYR A 150 -14.51 -1.19 9.45
C TYR A 150 -13.74 -0.89 10.75
N GLY A 151 -12.41 -0.96 10.72
CA GLY A 151 -11.55 -0.55 11.84
C GLY A 151 -10.09 -0.97 11.63
N PHE A 152 -9.33 -1.09 12.71
CA PHE A 152 -7.92 -1.49 12.65
C PHE A 152 -7.74 -2.97 12.26
N ILE A 153 -8.76 -3.80 12.53
CA ILE A 153 -8.70 -5.25 12.29
C ILE A 153 -8.52 -5.55 10.80
N ASP A 154 -9.24 -4.84 9.95
CA ASP A 154 -9.22 -5.05 8.49
C ASP A 154 -8.43 -3.98 7.74
N ARG A 155 -7.85 -3.00 8.44
CA ARG A 155 -6.90 -2.02 7.88
C ARG A 155 -5.48 -2.57 7.80
N GLY A 156 -4.77 -2.19 6.74
CA GLY A 156 -3.33 -2.38 6.62
C GLY A 156 -2.52 -1.54 7.62
N ALA A 157 -1.19 -1.60 7.52
CA ALA A 157 -0.30 -0.78 8.33
C ALA A 157 -0.13 0.61 7.71
N ASP A 158 -0.40 1.67 8.47
CA ASP A 158 -0.11 3.05 8.06
C ASP A 158 1.41 3.30 8.10
N LEU A 159 1.98 3.61 6.94
CA LEU A 159 3.41 3.83 6.74
C LEU A 159 3.80 5.31 6.70
N THR A 160 2.83 6.23 6.78
CA THR A 160 3.05 7.69 6.60
C THR A 160 4.25 8.20 7.40
N PHE A 161 4.37 7.77 8.66
CA PHE A 161 5.42 8.23 9.58
C PHE A 161 6.84 7.80 9.21
N LEU A 162 7.00 6.74 8.41
CA LEU A 162 8.32 6.22 7.98
C LEU A 162 8.51 6.20 6.46
N SER A 163 7.46 6.50 5.69
CA SER A 163 7.49 6.48 4.24
C SER A 163 8.50 7.50 3.71
N ALA A 164 9.18 7.13 2.62
CA ALA A 164 9.94 8.06 1.80
C ALA A 164 9.03 9.10 1.10
N PHE A 165 7.74 8.79 0.94
CA PHE A 165 6.71 9.65 0.34
C PHE A 165 5.51 9.78 1.31
N PRO A 166 5.64 10.57 2.39
CA PRO A 166 4.62 10.70 3.43
C PRO A 166 3.26 11.19 2.89
N HIS A 167 3.29 12.08 1.91
CA HIS A 167 2.10 12.67 1.31
C HIS A 167 1.22 11.66 0.57
N GLU A 168 1.77 10.48 0.22
CA GLU A 168 0.98 9.39 -0.36
C GLU A 168 0.07 8.72 0.66
N ALA A 169 0.21 9.01 1.96
CA ALA A 169 -0.60 8.47 3.06
C ALA A 169 -0.78 6.94 2.95
N GLU A 170 0.32 6.25 2.68
CA GLU A 170 0.31 4.84 2.30
C GLU A 170 -0.13 3.95 3.47
N VAL A 171 -1.13 3.11 3.21
CA VAL A 171 -1.54 2.00 4.06
C VAL A 171 -1.21 0.69 3.34
N LEU A 172 -0.31 -0.09 3.93
CA LEU A 172 0.23 -1.30 3.33
C LEU A 172 -0.39 -2.57 3.93
N TYR A 173 -0.99 -3.38 3.06
CA TYR A 173 -1.45 -4.72 3.41
C TYR A 173 -0.34 -5.76 3.24
N PRO A 174 -0.32 -6.82 4.07
CA PRO A 174 0.67 -7.89 3.93
C PRO A 174 0.47 -8.69 2.63
N PRO A 175 1.49 -9.45 2.19
CA PRO A 175 1.33 -10.46 1.15
C PRO A 175 0.14 -11.39 1.41
N LEU A 176 -0.42 -11.94 0.33
CA LEU A 176 -1.55 -12.88 0.37
C LEU A 176 -2.86 -12.26 0.91
N THR A 177 -3.03 -10.94 0.72
CA THR A 177 -4.30 -10.28 1.02
C THR A 177 -5.32 -10.65 -0.05
N TYR A 178 -6.44 -11.22 0.38
CA TYR A 178 -7.56 -11.54 -0.48
C TYR A 178 -8.54 -10.37 -0.52
N LEU A 179 -9.00 -10.03 -1.72
CA LEU A 179 -9.98 -8.98 -1.96
C LEU A 179 -11.29 -9.61 -2.42
N LEU A 180 -12.37 -9.33 -1.68
CA LEU A 180 -13.72 -9.78 -2.01
C LEU A 180 -14.55 -8.60 -2.53
N PRO A 181 -15.04 -8.62 -3.78
CA PRO A 181 -15.94 -7.59 -4.26
C PRO A 181 -17.24 -7.55 -3.47
N THR A 182 -17.73 -6.35 -3.19
CA THR A 182 -19.02 -6.16 -2.52
C THR A 182 -20.20 -6.17 -3.50
N GLY A 183 -19.90 -6.20 -4.80
CA GLY A 183 -20.87 -6.01 -5.88
C GLY A 183 -21.18 -4.54 -6.19
N ARG A 184 -20.63 -3.59 -5.42
CA ARG A 184 -20.73 -2.15 -5.70
C ARG A 184 -19.66 -1.72 -6.71
N GLU A 185 -20.12 -1.04 -7.76
CA GLU A 185 -19.30 -0.45 -8.81
C GLU A 185 -19.79 0.98 -9.04
N ASP A 186 -18.85 1.89 -9.32
CA ASP A 186 -19.12 3.29 -9.60
C ASP A 186 -18.23 3.76 -10.76
N HIS A 187 -18.61 4.87 -11.40
CA HIS A 187 -17.87 5.50 -12.46
C HIS A 187 -17.59 6.95 -12.11
N LEU A 188 -16.29 7.29 -12.04
CA LEU A 188 -15.86 8.66 -11.78
C LEU A 188 -15.31 9.28 -13.05
N ALA A 189 -16.05 10.25 -13.60
CA ALA A 189 -15.58 11.13 -14.66
C ALA A 189 -14.98 12.40 -14.04
N VAL A 190 -13.73 12.72 -14.37
CA VAL A 190 -13.08 13.98 -13.95
C VAL A 190 -13.10 15.00 -15.09
N ALA A 191 -13.00 16.29 -14.76
CA ALA A 191 -13.25 17.42 -15.66
C ALA A 191 -12.43 17.46 -16.98
N ASN A 192 -11.35 16.67 -17.08
CA ASN A 192 -10.52 16.54 -18.28
C ASN A 192 -10.93 15.37 -19.20
N GLY A 193 -12.11 14.76 -18.98
CA GLY A 193 -12.61 13.63 -19.78
C GLY A 193 -11.90 12.32 -19.50
N VAL A 194 -11.26 12.19 -18.33
CA VAL A 194 -10.69 10.93 -17.86
C VAL A 194 -11.72 10.21 -17.00
N ASP A 195 -12.03 8.97 -17.37
CA ASP A 195 -12.97 8.13 -16.64
C ASP A 195 -12.26 7.02 -15.88
N TYR A 196 -12.74 6.76 -14.66
CA TYR A 196 -12.29 5.69 -13.79
C TYR A 196 -13.46 4.75 -13.50
N THR A 197 -13.18 3.45 -13.53
CA THR A 197 -14.06 2.45 -12.94
C THR A 197 -13.64 2.23 -11.50
N ILE A 198 -14.56 2.37 -10.55
CA ILE A 198 -14.33 2.14 -9.12
C ILE A 198 -15.03 0.84 -8.74
N ILE A 199 -14.27 -0.12 -8.23
CA ILE A 199 -14.83 -1.36 -7.71
C ILE A 199 -14.55 -1.44 -6.23
N GLU A 200 -15.61 -1.65 -5.47
CA GLU A 200 -15.51 -1.74 -4.03
C GLU A 200 -15.24 -3.18 -3.59
N VAL A 201 -14.28 -3.31 -2.68
CA VAL A 201 -13.78 -4.59 -2.19
C VAL A 201 -13.58 -4.55 -0.67
N GLU A 202 -13.73 -5.71 -0.03
CA GLU A 202 -13.37 -5.93 1.37
C GLU A 202 -12.09 -6.79 1.46
N PRO A 203 -11.11 -6.41 2.31
CA PRO A 203 -9.90 -7.19 2.47
C PRO A 203 -10.09 -8.34 3.47
N ARG A 204 -9.44 -9.48 3.21
CA ARG A 204 -9.34 -10.64 4.09
C ARG A 204 -7.89 -11.13 4.13
N PHE A 205 -7.32 -11.21 5.33
CA PHE A 205 -5.91 -11.52 5.53
C PHE A 205 -5.66 -11.95 6.97
N ALA A 206 -4.56 -12.68 7.19
CA ALA A 206 -4.15 -13.21 8.49
C ALA A 206 -2.99 -12.40 9.10
#